data_AF-A0AAD4QAH0-F1
#
_entry.id   AF-A0AAD4QAH0-F1
#
_cell.length_a   1.000
_cell.length_b   1.000
_cell.length_c   1.000
_cell.angle_alpha   90.00
_cell.angle_beta   90.00
_cell.angle_gamma   90.00
#
_symmetry.space_group_name_H-M   'P 1'
#
loop_
_entity.id
_entity.type
_entity.pdbx_description
1 polymer ?
#
loop_
_entity_poly.entity_id
_entity_poly.type
_entity_poly.pdbx_seq_one_letter_code
_entity_poly.pdbx_strand_id
1 'polypeptide(L)'
;CCCPTFLVATGGPWLSVLGGVFTDRFIVPLTAMSWMALSKREEDNQVYHSARVPVALRNCLVKLQTFYRALKGPSTFIANKPHPRYFPYPTSFTTEDGTSTRFRYLTSLEEDPAYHCTARDSDPVKVVVKFISRYGKEVHEFLARKG
;
A
#
# COMPACT_ATOMS: atom_id res chain seq x y z
N CYS A 1 2.08 6.17 -0.77
CA CYS A 1 1.45 6.31 -2.09
C CYS A 1 1.21 4.93 -2.68
N CYS A 2 -0.04 4.51 -2.79
CA CYS A 2 -0.42 3.31 -3.53
C CYS A 2 -0.48 3.69 -5.02
N CYS A 3 0.12 2.88 -5.90
CA CYS A 3 0.01 3.10 -7.35
C CYS A 3 -0.99 2.10 -7.92
N PRO A 4 -2.29 2.45 -8.00
CA PRO A 4 -3.26 1.62 -8.69
C PRO A 4 -2.91 1.54 -10.19
N THR A 5 -2.97 0.35 -10.77
CA THR A 5 -2.62 0.09 -12.16
C THR A 5 -3.56 -0.98 -12.71
N PHE A 6 -3.82 -0.96 -14.01
CA PHE A 6 -4.52 -2.04 -14.69
C PHE A 6 -3.51 -2.88 -15.47
N LEU A 7 -3.63 -4.20 -15.38
CA LEU A 7 -2.87 -5.13 -16.20
C LEU A 7 -3.81 -5.74 -17.23
N VAL A 8 -3.34 -5.83 -18.46
CA VAL A 8 -4.07 -6.50 -19.54
C VAL A 8 -3.29 -7.76 -19.90
N ALA A 9 -3.88 -8.92 -19.63
CA ALA A 9 -3.33 -10.21 -19.97
C ALA A 9 -4.06 -10.76 -21.20
N THR A 10 -3.31 -11.25 -22.17
CA THR A 10 -3.85 -11.86 -23.40
C THR A 10 -3.23 -13.23 -23.61
N GLY A 11 -4.01 -14.16 -24.16
CA GLY A 11 -3.55 -15.50 -24.49
C GLY A 11 -4.41 -16.06 -25.60
N GLY A 12 -3.96 -15.97 -26.86
CA GLY A 12 -4.79 -16.33 -28.02
C GLY A 12 -6.13 -15.58 -28.02
N PRO A 13 -7.28 -16.28 -28.10
CA PRO A 13 -8.61 -15.66 -28.07
C PRO A 13 -9.07 -15.22 -26.67
N TRP A 14 -8.21 -15.28 -25.65
CA TRP A 14 -8.56 -14.94 -24.28
C TRP A 14 -8.02 -13.56 -23.88
N LEU A 15 -8.83 -12.77 -23.18
CA LEU A 15 -8.48 -11.46 -22.61
C LEU A 15 -8.85 -11.42 -21.12
N SER A 16 -7.95 -10.90 -20.29
CA SER A 16 -8.24 -10.54 -18.89
C SER A 16 -7.77 -9.13 -18.59
N VAL A 17 -8.57 -8.42 -17.80
CA VAL A 17 -8.22 -7.11 -17.23
C VAL A 17 -8.16 -7.28 -15.71
N LEU A 18 -6.97 -7.09 -15.16
CA LEU A 18 -6.68 -7.24 -13.74
C LEU A 18 -6.45 -5.85 -13.12
N GLY A 19 -6.92 -5.67 -11.89
CA GLY A 19 -6.49 -4.54 -11.06
C GLY A 19 -5.19 -4.90 -10.36
N GLY A 20 -4.25 -3.96 -10.26
CA GLY A 20 -3.02 -4.09 -9.49
C GLY A 20 -2.84 -2.89 -8.58
N VAL A 21 -2.35 -3.11 -7.37
CA VAL A 21 -1.92 -2.01 -6.49
C VAL A 21 -0.49 -2.25 -6.06
N PHE A 22 0.39 -1.33 -6.45
CA PHE A 22 1.78 -1.37 -6.02
C PHE A 22 1.88 -0.85 -4.58
N THR A 23 2.11 -1.75 -3.63
CA THR A 23 2.36 -1.48 -2.20
C THR A 23 3.83 -1.71 -1.85
N ASP A 24 4.19 -2.71 -1.05
CA ASP A 24 5.54 -3.30 -0.93
C ASP A 24 5.68 -4.53 -1.84
N ARG A 25 4.56 -5.21 -2.06
CA ARG A 25 4.36 -6.38 -2.91
C ARG A 25 3.31 -6.04 -3.96
N PHE A 26 3.34 -6.81 -5.04
CA PHE A 26 2.38 -6.66 -6.11
C PHE A 26 1.09 -7.42 -5.76
N ILE A 27 0.03 -6.68 -5.45
CA ILE A 27 -1.28 -7.27 -5.15
C ILE A 27 -2.12 -7.19 -6.42
N VAL A 28 -2.48 -8.35 -6.95
CA VAL A 28 -3.32 -8.48 -8.15
C VAL A 28 -4.51 -9.38 -7.82
N PRO A 29 -5.71 -8.83 -7.57
CA PRO A 29 -6.93 -9.63 -7.61
C PRO A 29 -7.04 -10.36 -8.96
N LEU A 30 -7.26 -11.68 -8.89
CA LEU A 30 -7.38 -12.54 -10.06
C LEU A 30 -8.77 -12.36 -10.69
N THR A 31 -8.85 -11.64 -11.81
CA THR A 31 -10.06 -11.61 -12.64
C THR A 31 -10.02 -12.78 -13.62
N ALA A 32 -11.14 -13.49 -13.77
CA ALA A 32 -11.27 -14.58 -14.73
C ALA A 32 -10.98 -14.11 -16.17
N MET A 33 -10.30 -14.97 -16.94
CA MET A 33 -10.00 -14.72 -18.35
C MET A 33 -11.26 -14.96 -19.18
N SER A 34 -11.63 -13.98 -20.01
CA SER A 34 -12.81 -14.05 -20.86
C SER A 34 -12.43 -14.47 -22.28
N TRP A 35 -13.22 -15.37 -22.86
CA TRP A 35 -13.10 -15.74 -24.27
C TRP A 35 -13.66 -14.62 -25.15
N MET A 36 -12.85 -14.18 -26.12
CA MET A 36 -13.14 -13.05 -27.01
C MET A 36 -13.30 -13.47 -28.48
N ALA A 37 -13.09 -14.75 -28.83
CA ALA A 37 -13.26 -15.19 -30.22
C ALA A 37 -14.74 -15.46 -30.55
N LEU A 38 -15.19 -14.89 -31.65
CA LEU A 38 -16.53 -15.16 -32.19
C LEU A 38 -16.51 -16.52 -32.88
N SER A 39 -17.28 -17.49 -32.37
CA SER A 39 -17.27 -18.86 -32.91
C SER A 39 -18.57 -19.28 -33.61
N LYS A 40 -19.65 -18.48 -33.55
CA LYS A 40 -20.95 -18.82 -34.15
C LYS A 40 -21.64 -17.61 -34.78
N ARG A 41 -22.48 -17.89 -35.78
CA ARG A 41 -23.18 -16.91 -36.64
C ARG A 41 -24.24 -16.05 -35.93
N GLU A 42 -24.69 -16.42 -34.74
CA GLU A 42 -25.69 -15.68 -33.94
C GLU A 42 -25.32 -15.72 -32.46
N GLU A 43 -24.49 -14.78 -32.00
CA GLU A 43 -24.23 -14.56 -30.57
C GLU A 43 -24.10 -13.07 -30.23
N ASP A 44 -25.14 -12.29 -30.54
CA ASP A 44 -25.21 -10.86 -30.18
C ASP A 44 -24.89 -10.63 -28.69
N ASN A 45 -25.36 -11.51 -27.80
CA ASN A 45 -25.06 -11.45 -26.37
C ASN A 45 -23.56 -11.58 -26.06
N GLN A 46 -22.83 -12.43 -26.79
CA GLN A 46 -21.38 -12.58 -26.61
C GLN A 46 -20.63 -11.35 -27.13
N VAL A 47 -21.09 -10.77 -28.23
CA VAL A 47 -20.56 -9.48 -28.75
C VAL A 47 -20.77 -8.38 -27.71
N TYR A 48 -21.98 -8.25 -27.15
CA TYR A 48 -22.27 -7.27 -26.09
C TYR A 48 -21.44 -7.52 -24.83
N HIS A 49 -21.29 -8.77 -24.40
CA HIS A 49 -20.48 -9.13 -23.23
C HIS A 49 -19.00 -8.78 -23.45
N SER A 50 -18.46 -9.12 -24.63
CA SER A 50 -17.07 -8.82 -25.00
C SER A 50 -16.83 -7.32 -25.14
N ALA A 51 -17.80 -6.57 -25.67
CA ALA A 51 -17.73 -5.11 -25.80
C ALA A 51 -17.83 -4.37 -24.46
N ARG A 52 -18.50 -4.94 -23.45
CA ARG A 52 -18.58 -4.35 -22.10
C ARG A 52 -17.21 -4.24 -21.44
N VAL A 53 -16.30 -5.18 -21.68
CA VAL A 53 -14.95 -5.18 -21.08
C VAL A 53 -14.14 -3.94 -21.47
N PRO A 54 -13.89 -3.62 -22.76
CA PRO A 54 -13.17 -2.42 -23.15
C PRO A 54 -13.92 -1.13 -22.81
N VAL A 55 -15.26 -1.11 -22.85
CA VAL A 55 -16.06 0.06 -22.43
C VAL A 55 -15.88 0.34 -20.94
N ALA A 56 -15.95 -0.69 -20.10
CA ALA A 56 -15.71 -0.58 -18.67
C ALA A 56 -14.26 -0.16 -18.39
N LEU A 57 -13.28 -0.77 -19.08
CA LEU A 57 -11.87 -0.41 -18.96
C LEU A 57 -11.63 1.07 -19.30
N ARG A 58 -12.23 1.58 -20.39
CA ARG A 58 -12.16 3.01 -20.75
C ARG A 58 -12.66 3.89 -19.61
N ASN A 59 -13.82 3.58 -19.05
CA ASN A 59 -14.39 4.36 -17.95
C ASN A 59 -13.49 4.31 -16.69
N CYS A 60 -12.89 3.16 -16.41
CA CYS A 60 -11.94 2.98 -15.32
C CYS A 60 -10.64 3.76 -15.55
N LEU A 61 -10.13 3.83 -16.79
CA LEU A 61 -8.95 4.63 -17.13
C LEU A 61 -9.19 6.13 -16.92
N VAL A 62 -10.38 6.65 -17.26
CA VAL A 62 -10.74 8.03 -16.96
C VAL A 62 -10.73 8.28 -15.45
N LYS A 63 -11.31 7.38 -14.65
CA LYS A 63 -11.27 7.49 -13.18
C LYS A 63 -9.85 7.45 -12.64
N LEU A 64 -9.00 6.55 -13.15
CA LEU A 64 -7.61 6.42 -12.75
C LEU A 64 -6.81 7.69 -13.10
N GLN A 65 -7.03 8.26 -14.28
CA GLN A 65 -6.41 9.52 -14.69
C GLN A 65 -6.84 10.67 -13.77
N THR A 66 -8.13 10.78 -13.45
CA THR A 66 -8.64 11.79 -12.51
C THR A 66 -8.02 11.62 -11.13
N PHE A 67 -7.88 10.38 -10.64
CA PHE A 67 -7.20 10.08 -9.38
C PHE A 67 -5.74 10.59 -9.40
N TYR A 68 -4.98 10.28 -10.46
CA TYR A 68 -3.60 10.75 -10.59
C TYR A 68 -3.45 12.26 -10.77
N ARG A 69 -4.43 12.92 -11.40
CA ARG A 69 -4.45 14.38 -11.51
C ARG A 69 -4.82 15.07 -10.19
N ALA A 70 -5.66 14.44 -9.37
CA ALA A 70 -6.07 14.98 -8.07
C ALA A 70 -4.99 14.81 -6.99
N LEU A 71 -4.02 13.91 -7.21
CA LEU A 71 -2.86 13.78 -6.34
C LEU A 71 -2.03 15.07 -6.39
N LYS A 72 -2.05 15.83 -5.29
CA LYS A 72 -1.09 16.90 -5.06
C LYS A 72 0.31 16.28 -5.19
N GLY A 73 1.20 16.97 -5.91
CA GLY A 73 2.49 16.43 -6.36
C GLY A 73 3.21 15.65 -5.25
N PRO A 74 3.84 14.51 -5.57
CA PRO A 74 4.51 13.70 -4.56
C PRO A 74 5.51 14.59 -3.82
N SER A 75 5.55 14.46 -2.49
CA SER A 75 6.70 14.93 -1.72
C SER A 75 7.95 14.41 -2.43
N THR A 76 8.84 15.32 -2.83
CA THR A 76 10.04 15.00 -3.60
C THR A 76 10.73 13.79 -2.99
N PHE A 77 11.01 12.78 -3.82
CA PHE A 77 11.80 11.64 -3.38
C PHE A 77 13.17 12.16 -2.96
N ILE A 78 13.48 12.08 -1.67
CA ILE A 78 14.80 12.42 -1.18
C ILE A 78 15.68 11.20 -1.47
N ALA A 79 16.64 11.36 -2.37
CA ALA A 79 17.61 10.32 -2.68
C ALA A 79 18.27 9.81 -1.38
N ASN A 80 18.48 8.50 -1.29
CA ASN A 80 19.01 7.80 -0.11
C ASN A 80 18.15 7.86 1.17
N LYS A 81 16.86 8.23 1.09
CA LYS A 81 15.92 8.03 2.19
C LYS A 81 14.87 6.98 1.85
N PRO A 82 14.55 6.06 2.80
CA PRO A 82 13.46 5.12 2.61
C PRO A 82 12.15 5.87 2.37
N HIS A 83 11.38 5.43 1.37
CA HIS A 83 10.12 6.06 1.02
C HIS A 83 9.17 6.04 2.24
N PRO A 84 8.45 7.14 2.56
CA PRO A 84 7.46 7.20 3.64
C PRO A 84 6.43 6.07 3.71
N ARG A 85 6.26 5.30 2.63
CA ARG A 85 5.34 4.17 2.52
C ARG A 85 5.79 2.93 3.30
N TYR A 86 7.09 2.82 3.56
CA TYR A 86 7.69 1.68 4.27
C TYR A 86 7.68 1.88 5.79
N PHE A 87 7.18 3.03 6.25
CA PHE A 87 7.00 3.31 7.66
C PHE A 87 5.56 3.02 8.10
N PRO A 88 5.36 2.40 9.26
CA PRO A 88 4.04 2.15 9.81
C PRO A 88 3.23 3.42 10.02
N TYR A 89 1.90 3.30 9.91
CA TYR A 89 0.97 4.42 10.07
C TYR A 89 0.98 5.08 11.47
N PRO A 90 1.17 4.36 12.58
CA PRO A 90 1.20 4.99 13.90
C PRO A 90 2.35 6.00 14.01
N THR A 91 2.04 7.27 14.26
CA THR A 91 3.03 8.35 14.49
C THR A 91 2.91 8.97 15.89
N SER A 92 2.16 8.33 16.78
CA SER A 92 1.97 8.77 18.16
C SER A 92 1.67 7.59 19.06
N PHE A 93 2.05 7.69 20.32
CA PHE A 93 1.67 6.76 21.38
C PHE A 93 1.21 7.54 22.61
N THR A 94 0.40 6.90 23.45
CA THR A 94 -0.06 7.46 24.72
C THR A 94 0.68 6.77 25.86
N THR A 95 1.35 7.55 26.70
CA THR A 95 2.01 7.05 27.92
C THR A 95 0.95 6.70 28.98
N GLU A 96 1.33 5.91 29.99
CA GLU A 96 0.43 5.58 31.12
C GLU A 96 -0.10 6.82 31.85
N ASP A 97 0.67 7.92 31.84
CA ASP A 97 0.27 9.24 32.36
C ASP A 97 -0.78 9.97 31.49
N GLY A 98 -1.33 9.32 30.46
CA GLY A 98 -2.30 9.90 29.52
C GLY A 98 -1.72 10.90 28.52
N THR A 99 -0.41 11.16 28.55
CA THR A 99 0.26 12.11 27.66
C THR A 99 0.44 11.49 26.28
N SER A 100 -0.11 12.14 25.24
CA SER A 100 0.09 11.74 23.85
C SER A 100 1.38 12.33 23.30
N THR A 101 2.32 11.46 22.92
CA THR A 101 3.61 11.85 22.35
C THR A 101 3.62 11.54 20.87
N ARG A 102 3.81 12.58 20.05
CA ARG A 102 4.01 12.44 18.61
C ARG A 102 5.48 12.21 18.29
N PHE A 103 5.75 11.31 17.36
CA PHE A 103 7.09 10.99 16.91
C PHE A 103 7.17 10.96 15.37
N ARG A 104 8.39 11.10 14.85
CA ARG A 104 8.70 11.04 13.42
C ARG A 104 9.73 9.94 13.18
N TYR A 105 9.45 9.07 12.21
CA TYR A 105 10.39 8.06 11.76
C TYR A 105 11.58 8.70 11.04
N LEU A 106 12.80 8.27 11.39
CA LEU A 106 14.04 8.69 10.75
C LEU A 106 14.58 7.61 9.82
N THR A 107 14.72 6.37 10.31
CA THR A 107 15.27 5.24 9.56
C THR A 107 14.77 3.91 10.13
N SER A 108 14.79 2.85 9.32
CA SER A 108 14.64 1.46 9.81
C SER A 108 15.92 1.02 10.52
N LEU A 109 15.81 0.21 11.58
CA LEU A 109 16.91 -0.61 12.11
C LEU A 109 16.78 -2.01 11.50
N GLU A 110 17.68 -2.33 10.57
CA GLU A 110 17.91 -3.69 10.05
C GLU A 110 16.67 -4.41 9.47
N GLU A 111 16.77 -5.74 9.25
CA GLU A 111 15.74 -6.60 8.64
C GLU A 111 14.49 -6.78 9.53
N ASP A 112 14.57 -6.40 10.80
CA ASP A 112 13.48 -6.47 11.77
C ASP A 112 12.56 -5.24 11.69
N PRO A 113 11.27 -5.34 12.10
CA PRO A 113 10.32 -4.23 12.12
C PRO A 113 10.57 -3.25 13.28
N ALA A 114 11.82 -2.80 13.43
CA ALA A 114 12.28 -1.82 14.38
C ALA A 114 12.67 -0.53 13.64
N TYR A 115 12.28 0.63 14.18
CA TYR A 115 12.50 1.92 13.54
C TYR A 115 13.07 2.94 14.52
N HIS A 116 14.07 3.71 14.07
CA HIS A 116 14.55 4.89 14.78
C HIS A 116 13.58 6.03 14.57
N CYS A 117 13.19 6.65 15.67
CA CYS A 117 12.25 7.75 15.74
C CYS A 117 12.82 8.90 16.56
N THR A 118 12.35 10.11 16.27
CA THR A 118 12.48 11.26 17.18
C THR A 118 11.12 11.56 17.77
N ALA A 119 11.02 11.52 19.10
CA ALA A 119 9.86 11.97 19.84
C ALA A 119 10.05 13.43 20.25
N ARG A 120 8.99 14.24 20.10
CA ARG A 120 8.94 15.68 20.41
C ARG A 120 9.78 16.57 19.47
N ASP A 121 9.15 17.60 18.88
CA ASP A 121 9.82 18.53 17.94
C ASP A 121 10.72 19.56 18.65
N SER A 122 10.48 19.85 19.94
CA SER A 122 11.21 20.88 20.70
C SER A 122 12.44 20.38 21.46
N ASP A 123 12.49 19.08 21.80
CA ASP A 123 13.64 18.43 22.42
C ASP A 123 13.69 16.97 21.95
N PRO A 124 14.46 16.68 20.88
CA PRO A 124 14.35 15.42 20.15
C PRO A 124 14.96 14.28 20.95
N VAL A 125 14.10 13.56 21.68
CA VAL A 125 14.49 12.29 22.31
C VAL A 125 14.51 11.22 21.22
N LYS A 126 15.65 10.53 21.09
CA LYS A 126 15.77 9.35 20.21
C LYS A 126 15.01 8.19 20.85
N VAL A 127 14.02 7.67 20.13
CA VAL A 127 13.19 6.55 20.56
C VAL A 127 13.26 5.46 19.50
N VAL A 128 13.25 4.19 19.92
CA VAL A 128 13.10 3.05 19.02
C VAL A 128 11.66 2.56 19.09
N VAL A 129 11.00 2.45 17.94
CA VAL A 129 9.64 1.89 17.85
C VAL A 129 9.75 0.52 17.22
N LYS A 130 9.38 -0.53 17.97
CA LYS A 130 9.34 -1.91 17.50
C LYS A 130 7.89 -2.39 17.42
N PHE A 131 7.48 -2.89 16.27
CA PHE A 131 6.14 -3.46 16.08
C PHE A 131 6.18 -4.96 16.33
N ILE A 132 5.38 -5.43 17.29
CA ILE A 132 5.31 -6.83 17.70
C ILE A 132 3.86 -7.22 17.93
N SER A 133 3.51 -8.46 17.56
CA SER A 133 2.16 -9.01 17.75
C SER A 133 1.87 -9.33 19.22
N ARG A 134 2.90 -9.69 19.98
CA ARG A 134 2.83 -9.98 21.42
C ARG A 134 3.99 -9.29 22.12
N TYR A 135 3.67 -8.43 23.08
CA TYR A 135 4.67 -7.76 23.92
C TYR A 135 4.71 -8.40 25.31
N GLY A 136 5.89 -8.87 25.72
CA GLY A 136 6.14 -9.35 27.07
C GLY A 136 6.33 -8.19 28.05
N LYS A 137 5.25 -7.41 28.29
CA LYS A 137 5.27 -6.21 29.15
C LYS A 137 5.90 -6.49 30.51
N GLU A 138 5.44 -7.54 31.18
CA GLU A 138 5.89 -7.92 32.53
C GLU A 138 7.39 -8.24 32.58
N VAL A 139 7.90 -8.97 31.57
CA VAL A 139 9.32 -9.33 31.49
C VAL A 139 10.17 -8.10 31.23
N HIS A 140 9.73 -7.22 30.33
CA HIS A 140 10.45 -5.98 30.02
C HIS A 140 10.48 -5.03 31.22
N GLU A 141 9.36 -4.88 31.95
CA GLU A 141 9.32 -4.09 33.18
C GLU A 141 10.19 -4.69 34.29
N PHE A 142 10.18 -6.02 34.44
CA PHE A 142 11.03 -6.70 35.39
C PHE A 142 12.51 -6.44 35.10
N LEU A 143 12.93 -6.55 33.84
CA LEU A 143 14.30 -6.26 33.40
C LEU A 143 14.65 -4.78 33.59
N ALA A 144 13.74 -3.86 33.26
CA ALA A 144 13.95 -2.42 33.41
C ALA A 144 14.11 -1.99 34.88
N ARG A 145 13.53 -2.72 35.83
CA ARG A 145 13.71 -2.48 37.28
C ARG A 145 15.00 -3.09 37.84
N LYS A 146 15.65 -3.99 37.10
CA LYS A 146 16.82 -4.77 37.53
C LYS A 146 18.14 -4.31 36.89
N GLY A 147 18.07 -3.55 35.80
CA GLY A 147 19.20 -2.81 35.21
C GLY A 147 19.24 -1.36 35.69
#